data_AF-A0A533SIY1-F1
#
_entry.id   AF-A0A533SIY1-F1
#
_cell.length_a   1.000
_cell.length_b   1.000
_cell.length_c   1.000
_cell.angle_alpha   90.00
_cell.angle_beta   90.00
_cell.angle_gamma   90.00
#
_symmetry.space_group_name_H-M   'P 1'
#
loop_
_entity.id
_entity.type
_entity.pdbx_description
1 polymer ?
#
loop_
_entity_poly.entity_id
_entity_poly.type
_entity_poly.pdbx_seq_one_letter_code
_entity_poly.pdbx_strand_id
1 'polypeptide(L)'
;MENPNVASVKVEFYKDIHRTAQAPIITQDISVPVTGKRVLVVDDVADSGRSLKLVKECLFAKGASEVKIACAYYKPWSVIKPDFYSRETSSWVIFPHETKETIRKIADKLQAKGISLIQIEAELVKIGLKPLLVKEFLKEIYSSG
;
A
#
# COMPACT_ATOMS: atom_id res chain seq x y z
N MET A 1 -21.03 7.30 6.58
CA MET A 1 -20.26 8.44 6.04
C MET A 1 -21.06 9.04 4.89
N GLU A 2 -21.64 10.23 5.05
CA GLU A 2 -22.50 10.87 4.05
C GLU A 2 -21.71 11.81 3.12
N ASN A 3 -20.69 11.29 2.42
CA ASN A 3 -20.20 11.95 1.22
C ASN A 3 -20.52 11.06 0.01
N PRO A 4 -21.54 11.41 -0.80
CA PRO A 4 -21.97 10.58 -1.93
C PRO A 4 -20.91 10.50 -3.05
N ASN A 5 -19.82 11.28 -2.95
CA ASN A 5 -18.77 11.36 -3.96
C ASN A 5 -17.48 10.62 -3.57
N VAL A 6 -17.49 9.87 -2.46
CA VAL A 6 -16.36 9.01 -2.06
C VAL A 6 -16.79 7.56 -2.19
N ALA A 7 -15.99 6.78 -2.93
CA ALA A 7 -16.16 5.35 -3.07
C ALA A 7 -14.79 4.67 -2.99
N SER A 8 -14.76 3.41 -2.57
CA SER A 8 -13.56 2.58 -2.55
C SER A 8 -13.59 1.56 -3.70
N VAL A 9 -12.40 1.19 -4.16
CA VAL A 9 -12.15 0.08 -5.08
C VAL A 9 -11.06 -0.78 -4.43
N LYS A 10 -11.19 -2.10 -4.50
CA LYS A 10 -10.17 -3.02 -3.97
C LYS A 10 -9.41 -3.66 -5.12
N VAL A 11 -8.08 -3.54 -5.07
CA VAL A 11 -7.16 -4.16 -6.02
C VAL A 11 -6.23 -5.11 -5.27
N GLU A 12 -6.11 -6.33 -5.76
CA GLU A 12 -5.23 -7.37 -5.18
C GLU A 12 -4.27 -7.90 -6.25
N PHE A 13 -3.07 -8.30 -5.83
CA PHE A 13 -2.10 -8.95 -6.72
C PHE A 13 -2.27 -10.46 -6.62
N TYR A 14 -2.84 -11.07 -7.66
CA TYR A 14 -2.97 -12.52 -7.72
C TYR A 14 -1.61 -13.16 -8.02
N LYS A 15 -1.26 -14.19 -7.25
CA LYS A 15 -0.10 -15.05 -7.50
C LYS A 15 -0.62 -16.40 -7.96
N ASP A 16 -0.49 -16.66 -9.26
CA ASP A 16 -0.79 -17.98 -9.79
C ASP A 16 0.31 -18.96 -9.34
N ILE A 17 -0.09 -20.16 -8.92
CA ILE A 17 0.75 -21.17 -8.26
C ILE A 17 1.89 -21.62 -9.17
N HIS A 18 1.76 -21.40 -10.49
CA HIS A 18 2.70 -21.83 -11.52
C HIS A 18 3.36 -20.71 -12.34
N ARG A 19 3.05 -19.42 -12.11
CA ARG A 19 3.67 -18.32 -12.88
C ARG A 19 3.98 -17.08 -12.03
N THR A 20 5.25 -16.68 -12.09
CA THR A 20 5.86 -15.51 -11.46
C THR A 20 5.47 -14.19 -12.14
N ALA A 21 4.19 -13.99 -12.48
CA ALA A 21 3.69 -12.72 -13.00
C ALA A 21 2.58 -12.18 -12.09
N GLN A 22 2.94 -11.20 -11.26
CA GLN A 22 2.00 -10.45 -10.41
C GLN A 22 1.20 -9.47 -11.29
N ALA A 23 -0.01 -9.87 -11.67
CA ALA A 23 -0.98 -8.97 -12.30
C ALA A 23 -1.97 -8.46 -11.24
N PRO A 24 -2.24 -7.15 -11.18
CA PRO A 24 -3.31 -6.63 -10.34
C PRO A 24 -4.67 -7.06 -10.89
N ILE A 25 -5.61 -7.34 -9.99
CA ILE A 25 -7.03 -7.61 -10.29
C ILE A 25 -7.91 -6.75 -9.41
N ILE A 26 -9.00 -6.20 -9.97
CA ILE A 26 -10.03 -5.52 -9.17
C ILE A 26 -10.91 -6.62 -8.56
N THR A 27 -10.86 -6.78 -7.25
CA THR A 27 -11.66 -7.78 -6.52
C THR A 27 -12.92 -7.20 -5.91
N GLN A 28 -12.95 -5.88 -5.71
CA GLN A 28 -14.15 -5.14 -5.38
C GLN A 28 -14.23 -3.92 -6.29
N ASP A 29 -15.23 -3.92 -7.15
CA ASP A 29 -15.47 -2.84 -8.10
C ASP A 29 -16.05 -1.60 -7.42
N ILE A 30 -15.98 -0.45 -8.10
CA ILE A 30 -16.53 0.81 -7.60
C ILE A 30 -18.05 0.74 -7.54
N SER A 31 -18.62 1.11 -6.39
CA SER A 31 -20.05 1.01 -6.12
C SER A 31 -20.89 2.17 -6.65
N VAL A 32 -20.26 3.18 -7.27
CA VAL A 32 -20.92 4.41 -7.74
C VAL A 32 -20.73 4.60 -9.25
N PRO A 33 -21.74 5.13 -9.96
CA PRO A 33 -21.60 5.43 -11.38
C PRO A 33 -20.61 6.57 -11.60
N VAL A 34 -19.73 6.40 -12.58
CA VAL A 34 -18.66 7.36 -12.94
C VAL A 34 -18.85 8.00 -14.31
N THR A 35 -19.87 7.60 -15.07
CA THR A 35 -20.13 8.09 -16.43
C THR A 35 -20.26 9.61 -16.46
N GLY A 36 -19.49 10.27 -17.31
CA GLY A 36 -19.43 11.72 -17.46
C GLY A 36 -18.72 12.46 -16.32
N LYS A 37 -18.31 11.78 -15.25
CA LYS A 37 -17.68 12.41 -14.08
C LYS A 37 -16.16 12.54 -14.24
N ARG A 38 -15.62 13.59 -13.60
CA ARG A 38 -14.19 13.72 -13.34
C ARG A 38 -13.88 12.99 -12.03
N VAL A 39 -12.96 12.03 -12.08
CA VAL A 39 -12.62 11.16 -10.96
C VAL A 39 -11.19 11.41 -10.51
N LEU A 40 -10.99 11.55 -9.20
CA LEU A 40 -9.68 11.55 -8.57
C LEU A 40 -9.47 10.22 -7.85
N VAL A 41 -8.53 9.41 -8.35
CA VAL A 41 -8.05 8.22 -7.67
C VAL A 41 -7.02 8.64 -6.64
N VAL A 42 -7.19 8.22 -5.40
CA VAL A 42 -6.28 8.53 -4.29
C VAL A 42 -5.73 7.24 -3.74
N ASP A 43 -4.40 7.16 -3.61
CA ASP A 43 -3.69 6.05 -2.99
C ASP A 43 -2.51 6.58 -2.16
N ASP A 44 -1.89 5.75 -1.33
CA ASP A 44 -0.78 6.17 -0.46
C ASP A 44 0.56 6.31 -1.23
N VAL A 45 0.89 5.33 -2.07
CA VAL A 45 2.13 5.27 -2.85
C VAL A 45 1.93 4.70 -4.26
N ALA A 46 2.43 5.42 -5.26
CA ALA A 46 2.64 4.87 -6.59
C ALA A 46 3.99 4.13 -6.65
N ASP A 47 4.00 2.84 -6.25
CA ASP A 47 5.21 2.00 -6.27
C ASP A 47 5.50 1.39 -7.65
N SER A 48 4.94 0.22 -7.95
CA SER A 48 5.01 -0.32 -9.32
C SER A 48 4.08 0.41 -10.28
N GLY A 49 3.05 1.10 -9.76
CA GLY A 49 2.02 1.80 -10.53
C GLY A 49 0.98 0.91 -11.22
N ARG A 50 1.10 -0.43 -11.13
CA ARG A 50 0.24 -1.35 -11.89
C ARG A 50 -1.22 -1.29 -11.45
N SER A 51 -1.48 -1.22 -10.14
CA SER A 51 -2.84 -1.09 -9.60
C SER A 51 -3.51 0.20 -10.06
N LEU A 52 -2.80 1.32 -9.95
CA LEU A 52 -3.27 2.64 -10.38
C LEU A 52 -3.57 2.69 -11.88
N LYS A 53 -2.73 2.07 -12.70
CA LYS A 53 -2.95 1.92 -14.14
C LYS A 53 -4.25 1.14 -14.43
N LEU A 54 -4.42 -0.03 -13.80
CA LEU A 54 -5.62 -0.85 -13.95
C LEU A 54 -6.89 -0.09 -13.56
N VAL A 55 -6.87 0.61 -12.42
CA VAL A 55 -8.02 1.40 -11.95
C VAL A 55 -8.32 2.54 -12.92
N LYS A 56 -7.31 3.26 -13.41
CA LYS A 56 -7.49 4.35 -14.38
C LYS A 56 -8.13 3.85 -15.68
N GLU A 57 -7.64 2.74 -16.22
CA GLU A 57 -8.20 2.11 -17.42
C GLU A 57 -9.65 1.65 -17.20
N CYS A 58 -9.94 1.02 -16.06
CA CYS A 58 -11.30 0.60 -15.69
C CYS A 58 -12.27 1.78 -15.57
N LEU A 59 -11.85 2.88 -14.95
CA LEU A 59 -12.69 4.08 -14.80
C LEU A 59 -13.01 4.74 -16.15
N PHE A 60 -12.04 4.81 -17.06
CA PHE A 60 -12.31 5.29 -18.43
C PHE A 60 -13.25 4.35 -19.17
N ALA A 61 -13.06 3.03 -19.06
CA ALA A 61 -13.97 2.05 -19.67
C ALA A 61 -15.41 2.16 -19.14
N LYS A 62 -15.60 2.60 -17.90
CA LYS A 62 -16.91 2.90 -17.29
C LYS A 62 -17.47 4.28 -17.66
N GLY A 63 -16.79 5.04 -18.51
CA GLY A 63 -17.25 6.30 -19.08
C GLY A 63 -16.89 7.56 -18.27
N ALA A 64 -15.90 7.50 -17.37
CA ALA A 64 -15.38 8.71 -16.73
C ALA A 64 -14.87 9.71 -17.78
N SER A 65 -15.18 10.99 -17.62
CA SER A 65 -14.75 12.06 -18.54
C SER A 65 -13.32 12.52 -18.31
N GLU A 66 -12.83 12.37 -17.08
CA GLU A 66 -11.44 12.63 -16.69
C GLU A 66 -11.07 11.69 -15.53
N VAL A 67 -9.84 11.17 -15.53
CA VAL A 67 -9.30 10.39 -14.42
C VAL A 67 -7.90 10.91 -14.07
N LYS A 68 -7.76 11.50 -12.89
CA LYS A 68 -6.49 11.91 -12.30
C LYS A 68 -6.11 11.03 -11.12
N ILE A 69 -4.82 10.96 -10.83
CA ILE A 69 -4.27 10.18 -9.72
C ILE A 69 -3.53 11.10 -8.76
N ALA A 70 -3.81 10.95 -7.47
CA ALA A 70 -3.07 11.60 -6.39
C ALA A 70 -2.46 10.55 -5.45
N CYS A 71 -1.17 10.66 -5.16
CA CYS A 71 -0.49 9.82 -4.17
C CYS A 71 0.30 10.65 -3.17
N ALA A 72 0.50 10.17 -1.94
CA ALA A 72 1.43 10.85 -1.04
C ALA A 72 2.88 10.72 -1.57
N TYR A 73 3.26 9.50 -1.95
CA TYR A 73 4.58 9.20 -2.49
C TYR A 73 4.53 8.63 -3.91
N TYR A 74 5.58 8.87 -4.68
CA TYR A 74 5.78 8.33 -6.02
C TYR A 74 7.19 7.72 -6.14
N LYS A 75 7.29 6.56 -6.80
CA LYS A 75 8.55 5.88 -7.10
C LYS A 75 8.98 6.12 -8.55
N PRO A 76 10.26 6.43 -8.83
CA PRO A 76 10.73 6.70 -10.19
C PRO A 76 10.52 5.55 -11.19
N TRP A 77 10.38 4.31 -10.71
CA TRP A 77 10.16 3.11 -11.53
C TRP A 77 8.69 2.73 -11.71
N SER A 78 7.75 3.50 -11.15
CA SER A 78 6.32 3.26 -11.35
C SER A 78 5.98 3.36 -12.83
N VAL A 79 5.16 2.43 -13.33
CA VAL A 79 4.69 2.46 -14.73
C VAL A 79 3.73 3.61 -15.02
N ILE A 80 3.26 4.30 -13.97
CA ILE A 80 2.40 5.47 -14.07
C ILE A 80 2.88 6.55 -13.10
N LYS A 81 3.02 7.78 -13.60
CA LYS A 81 3.29 8.94 -12.77
C LYS A 81 1.96 9.56 -12.32
N PRO A 82 1.71 9.73 -11.00
CA PRO A 82 0.55 10.44 -10.50
C PRO A 82 0.49 11.88 -11.02
N ASP A 83 -0.72 12.37 -11.29
CA ASP A 83 -0.96 13.78 -11.65
C ASP A 83 -0.61 14.72 -10.48
N PHE A 84 -0.81 14.24 -9.25
CA PHE A 84 -0.48 14.94 -8.01
C PHE A 84 0.31 14.03 -7.07
N TYR A 85 1.41 14.52 -6.52
CA TYR A 85 2.15 13.82 -5.49
C TYR A 85 2.89 14.77 -4.55
N SER A 86 3.07 14.37 -3.28
CA SER A 86 3.80 15.20 -2.32
C SER A 86 5.31 15.04 -2.48
N ARG A 87 5.80 13.82 -2.65
CA ARG A 87 7.25 13.55 -2.76
C ARG A 87 7.57 12.34 -3.64
N GLU A 88 8.58 12.51 -4.48
CA GLU A 88 9.24 11.41 -5.18
C GLU A 88 10.35 10.81 -4.28
N THR A 89 10.44 9.49 -4.20
CA THR A 89 11.44 8.81 -3.36
C THR A 89 11.74 7.39 -3.85
N SER A 90 12.98 6.93 -3.77
CA SER A 90 13.32 5.51 -3.95
C SER A 90 13.29 4.71 -2.65
N SER A 91 13.30 5.35 -1.48
CA SER A 91 13.37 4.66 -0.17
C SER A 91 12.06 3.98 0.21
N TRP A 92 12.12 2.79 0.81
CA TRP A 92 10.93 2.16 1.39
C TRP A 92 10.19 3.12 2.34
N VAL A 93 8.87 3.22 2.20
CA VAL A 93 8.02 4.08 3.03
C VAL A 93 7.27 3.16 3.99
N ILE A 94 7.25 3.50 5.28
CA ILE A 94 6.44 2.80 6.27
C ILE A 94 5.34 3.76 6.71
N PHE A 95 4.10 3.48 6.31
CA PHE A 95 2.95 4.29 6.71
C PHE A 95 2.49 3.97 8.14
N PRO A 96 1.89 4.95 8.85
CA PRO A 96 1.38 4.72 10.20
C PRO A 96 0.43 3.51 10.31
N HIS A 97 -0.44 3.32 9.32
CA HIS A 97 -1.46 2.27 9.30
C HIS A 97 -0.91 0.86 9.00
N GLU A 98 0.34 0.72 8.58
CA GLU A 98 1.01 -0.58 8.32
C GLU A 98 2.17 -0.87 9.29
N THR A 99 2.42 0.01 10.27
CA THR A 99 3.58 -0.08 11.18
C THR A 99 3.66 -1.43 11.88
N LYS A 100 2.54 -1.91 12.46
CA LYS A 100 2.48 -3.18 13.19
C LYS A 100 2.78 -4.39 12.28
N GLU A 101 2.21 -4.39 11.07
CA GLU A 101 2.43 -5.45 10.10
C GLU A 101 3.87 -5.47 9.59
N THR A 102 4.46 -4.30 9.40
CA THR A 102 5.88 -4.16 9.03
C THR A 102 6.80 -4.71 10.12
N ILE A 103 6.54 -4.33 11.38
CA ILE A 103 7.28 -4.86 12.54
C ILE A 103 7.17 -6.38 12.61
N ARG A 104 5.94 -6.94 12.49
CA ARG A 104 5.72 -8.38 12.49
C ARG A 104 6.54 -9.10 11.42
N LYS A 105 6.42 -8.67 10.15
CA LYS A 105 7.15 -9.29 9.03
C LYS A 105 8.66 -9.27 9.21
N ILE A 106 9.21 -8.16 9.70
CA ILE A 106 10.65 -8.04 9.96
C ILE A 106 11.04 -8.94 11.14
N ALA A 107 10.28 -8.88 12.24
CA ALA A 107 10.55 -9.67 13.44
C ALA A 107 10.51 -11.17 13.17
N ASP A 108 9.47 -11.67 12.49
CA ASP A 108 9.32 -13.08 12.13
C ASP A 108 10.49 -13.56 11.25
N LYS A 109 10.90 -12.73 10.28
CA LYS A 109 12.05 -13.03 9.41
C LYS A 109 13.37 -13.08 10.17
N LEU A 110 13.56 -12.25 11.19
CA LEU A 110 14.78 -12.22 12.00
C LEU A 110 14.77 -13.34 13.06
N GLN A 111 13.61 -13.64 13.66
CA GLN A 111 13.45 -14.78 14.57
C GLN A 111 13.72 -16.11 13.85
N ALA A 112 13.24 -16.28 12.61
CA ALA A 112 13.53 -17.45 11.80
C ALA A 112 15.04 -17.64 11.51
N LYS A 113 15.84 -16.59 11.70
CA LYS A 113 17.32 -16.62 11.62
C LYS A 113 18.00 -16.78 12.98
N GLY A 114 17.24 -17.03 14.05
CA GLY A 114 17.75 -17.21 15.41
C GLY A 114 18.10 -15.92 16.15
N ILE A 115 17.66 -14.77 15.66
CA ILE A 115 17.96 -13.47 16.30
C ILE A 115 17.03 -13.27 17.50
N SER A 116 17.59 -12.85 18.63
CA SER A 116 16.82 -12.60 19.86
C SER A 116 15.89 -11.39 19.73
N LEU A 117 14.78 -11.36 20.49
CA LEU A 117 13.83 -10.23 20.47
C LEU A 117 14.48 -8.89 20.85
N ILE A 118 15.46 -8.89 21.75
CA ILE A 118 16.21 -7.69 22.16
C ILE A 118 16.98 -7.11 20.96
N GLN A 119 17.64 -7.97 20.18
CA GLN A 119 18.35 -7.55 18.98
C GLN A 119 17.38 -7.08 17.88
N ILE A 120 16.23 -7.74 17.73
CA ILE A 120 15.18 -7.35 16.78
C ILE A 120 14.63 -5.96 17.12
N GLU A 121 14.34 -5.69 18.39
CA GLU A 121 13.91 -4.37 18.86
C GLU A 121 14.94 -3.29 18.49
N ALA A 122 16.22 -3.54 18.76
CA ALA A 122 17.30 -2.61 18.43
C ALA A 122 17.40 -2.34 16.91
N GLU A 123 17.29 -3.38 16.07
CA GLU A 123 17.33 -3.23 14.61
C GLU A 123 16.10 -2.46 14.07
N LEU A 124 14.91 -2.70 14.62
CA LEU A 124 13.70 -1.96 14.26
C LEU A 124 13.79 -0.48 14.62
N VAL A 125 14.39 -0.15 15.77
CA VAL A 125 14.64 1.25 16.16
C VAL A 125 15.68 1.90 15.23
N LYS A 126 16.73 1.15 14.87
CA LYS A 126 17.81 1.62 13.99
C LYS A 126 17.32 1.98 12.59
N ILE A 127 16.30 1.30 12.06
CA ILE A 127 15.67 1.65 10.77
C ILE A 127 14.70 2.84 10.87
N GLY A 128 14.57 3.47 12.03
CA GLY A 128 13.82 4.71 12.24
C GLY A 128 12.43 4.54 12.84
N LEU A 129 12.05 3.33 13.30
CA LEU A 129 10.78 3.14 14.01
C LEU A 129 10.88 3.67 15.44
N LYS A 130 9.79 4.28 15.92
CA LYS A 130 9.75 4.86 17.28
C LYS A 130 9.89 3.74 18.32
N PRO A 131 10.84 3.84 19.29
CA PRO A 131 11.07 2.80 20.29
C PRO A 131 9.82 2.34 21.03
N LEU A 132 8.96 3.29 21.41
CA LEU A 132 7.70 2.98 22.08
C LEU A 132 6.77 2.11 21.23
N LEU A 133 6.63 2.41 19.93
CA LEU A 133 5.80 1.62 19.03
C LEU A 133 6.37 0.23 18.80
N VAL A 134 7.70 0.13 18.65
CA VAL A 134 8.38 -1.16 18.48
C VAL A 134 8.11 -2.06 19.69
N LYS A 135 8.33 -1.54 20.90
CA LYS A 135 8.14 -2.29 22.13
C LYS A 135 6.70 -2.76 22.33
N GLU A 136 5.72 -1.86 22.16
CA GLU A 136 4.30 -2.20 22.32
C GLU A 136 3.86 -3.24 21.27
N PHE A 137 4.21 -3.05 20.00
CA PHE A 137 3.81 -3.99 18.95
C PHE A 137 4.50 -5.34 19.06
N LEU A 138 5.80 -5.40 19.38
CA LEU A 138 6.48 -6.68 19.62
C LEU A 138 5.85 -7.43 20.78
N LYS A 139 5.52 -6.73 21.87
CA LYS A 139 4.78 -7.30 22.98
C LYS A 139 3.44 -7.86 22.52
N GLU A 140 2.61 -7.10 21.82
CA GLU A 140 1.32 -7.61 21.32
C GLU A 140 1.45 -8.82 20.39
N ILE A 141 2.45 -8.82 19.50
CA ILE A 141 2.69 -9.89 18.53
C ILE A 141 3.04 -11.21 19.24
N TYR A 142 3.92 -11.15 20.25
CA TYR A 142 4.47 -12.34 20.89
C TYR A 142 3.87 -12.65 22.28
N SER A 143 3.00 -11.79 22.83
CA SER A 143 2.26 -12.07 24.07
C SER A 143 0.95 -12.82 23.84
N SER A 144 0.59 -13.10 22.58
CA SER A 144 -0.63 -13.84 22.20
C SER A 144 -0.37 -15.34 22.00
N GLY A 145 0.64 -15.89 22.67
CA GLY A 145 1.05 -17.31 22.62
C GLY A 145 0.93 -17.98 23.97
#